data_AF-A0A9N9JE45-F1
#
_entry.id   AF-A0A9N9JE45-F1
#
_cell.length_a   1.000
_cell.length_b   1.000
_cell.length_c   1.000
_cell.angle_alpha   90.00
_cell.angle_beta   90.00
_cell.angle_gamma   90.00
#
_symmetry.space_group_name_H-M   'P 1'
#
loop_
_entity.id
_entity.type
_entity.pdbx_description
1 polymer ?
#
loop_
_entity_poly.entity_id
_entity_poly.type
_entity_poly.pdbx_seq_one_letter_code
_entity_poly.pdbx_strand_id
1 'polypeptide(L)'
;ALREIAKLYKLGEIRLKEITSLTGENPSFKDLKLQRWQASYPNLFQLTDKIQNLYYDTGIHPAGVIISESSLTGSVPLKSEKDYLLTLFEEDKLAELGLKKYDFLSLRETLGFIREAREILKVNLPDYREVSLTDQKTWGLLENFLLTGIFQLDTPSARSLFNRFCPQNFAEL
;
A
#
# COMPACT_ATOMS: atom_id res chain seq x y z
N ALA A 1 -9.50 -4.11 15.56
CA ALA A 1 -10.16 -4.72 16.74
C ALA A 1 -9.58 -4.23 18.09
N LEU A 2 -8.35 -4.60 18.45
CA LEU A 2 -7.77 -4.32 19.79
C LEU A 2 -7.87 -2.85 20.22
N ARG A 3 -7.49 -1.92 19.33
CA ARG A 3 -7.57 -0.47 19.59
C ARG A 3 -8.99 0.01 19.88
N GLU A 4 -10.00 -0.54 19.20
CA GLU A 4 -11.40 -0.15 19.40
C GLU A 4 -11.94 -0.65 20.73
N ILE A 5 -11.68 -1.91 21.09
CA ILE A 5 -12.09 -2.43 22.40
C ILE A 5 -11.33 -1.72 23.53
N ALA A 6 -10.05 -1.41 23.34
CA ALA A 6 -9.26 -0.70 24.35
C ALA A 6 -9.84 0.68 24.71
N LYS A 7 -10.54 1.36 23.78
CA LYS A 7 -11.26 2.61 24.06
C LYS A 7 -12.38 2.40 25.09
N LEU A 8 -13.10 1.28 25.03
CA LEU A 8 -14.16 0.93 25.99
C LEU A 8 -13.61 0.74 27.41
N TYR A 9 -12.41 0.19 27.51
CA TYR A 9 -11.70 -0.01 28.79
C TYR A 9 -10.93 1.23 29.27
N LYS A 10 -11.00 2.36 28.55
CA LYS A 10 -10.28 3.60 28.85
C LYS A 10 -8.78 3.38 29.09
N LEU A 11 -8.17 2.48 28.32
CA LEU A 11 -6.72 2.25 28.38
C LEU A 11 -5.98 3.48 27.88
N GLY A 12 -5.06 4.00 28.69
CA GLY A 12 -4.19 5.10 28.29
C GLY A 12 -3.29 4.74 27.11
N GLU A 13 -2.92 5.73 26.30
CA GLU A 13 -2.16 5.53 25.06
C GLU A 13 -0.85 4.76 25.22
N ILE A 14 -0.15 4.95 26.35
CA ILE A 14 1.12 4.28 26.63
C ILE A 14 0.92 2.75 26.68
N ARG A 15 -0.10 2.30 27.43
CA ARG A 15 -0.42 0.87 27.55
C ARG A 15 -0.93 0.32 26.23
N LEU A 16 -1.74 1.09 25.50
CA LEU A 16 -2.23 0.67 24.20
C LEU A 16 -1.07 0.46 23.20
N LYS A 17 -0.12 1.40 23.15
CA LYS A 17 1.08 1.28 22.30
C LYS A 17 1.87 0.02 22.66
N GLU A 18 2.11 -0.22 23.94
CA GLU A 18 2.82 -1.41 24.42
C GLU A 18 2.10 -2.72 24.05
N ILE A 19 0.78 -2.82 24.23
CA ILE A 19 0.04 -4.03 23.85
C ILE A 19 0.05 -4.21 22.33
N THR A 20 -0.13 -3.13 21.55
CA THR A 20 -0.14 -3.21 20.08
C THR A 20 1.22 -3.58 19.49
N SER A 21 2.33 -3.16 20.10
CA SER A 21 3.67 -3.55 19.64
C SER A 21 3.95 -5.04 19.86
N LEU A 22 3.29 -5.66 20.85
CA LEU A 22 3.43 -7.08 21.18
C LEU A 22 2.50 -8.00 20.37
N THR A 23 1.48 -7.44 19.70
CA THR A 23 0.41 -8.18 19.01
C THR A 23 0.41 -7.97 17.48
N GLY A 24 1.43 -7.29 16.93
CA GLY A 24 1.58 -7.03 15.49
C GLY A 24 1.91 -8.28 14.66
N GLU A 25 2.31 -8.10 13.40
CA GLU A 25 2.42 -9.15 12.36
C GLU A 25 3.40 -10.31 12.65
N ASN A 26 4.20 -10.24 13.72
CA ASN A 26 4.94 -11.36 14.27
C ASN A 26 4.72 -11.45 15.79
N PRO A 27 3.54 -11.91 16.24
CA PRO A 27 3.28 -12.05 17.65
C PRO A 27 4.05 -13.28 18.14
N SER A 28 5.18 -13.06 18.80
CA SER A 28 5.76 -14.11 19.63
C SER A 28 4.79 -14.37 20.77
N PHE A 29 3.91 -15.36 20.62
CA PHE A 29 2.98 -15.83 21.66
C PHE A 29 3.69 -16.24 22.98
N LYS A 30 5.03 -16.30 22.97
CA LYS A 30 5.88 -16.56 24.14
C LYS A 30 6.33 -15.30 24.88
N ASP A 31 5.92 -14.10 24.48
CA ASP A 31 6.29 -12.89 25.22
C ASP A 31 5.58 -12.86 26.59
N LEU A 32 6.37 -12.99 27.66
CA LEU A 32 5.91 -12.93 29.05
C LEU A 32 5.14 -11.63 29.36
N LYS A 33 5.45 -10.53 28.66
CA LYS A 33 4.69 -9.28 28.79
C LYS A 33 3.30 -9.39 28.19
N LEU A 34 3.16 -10.04 27.04
CA LEU A 34 1.86 -10.25 26.42
C LEU A 34 0.97 -11.13 27.30
N GLN A 35 1.53 -12.21 27.87
CA GLN A 35 0.81 -13.07 28.80
C GLN A 35 0.34 -12.30 30.05
N ARG A 36 1.17 -11.39 30.58
CA ARG A 36 0.79 -10.50 31.70
C ARG A 36 -0.36 -9.58 31.32
N TRP A 37 -0.36 -9.02 30.12
CA TRP A 37 -1.45 -8.18 29.64
C TRP A 37 -2.74 -8.97 29.43
N GLN A 38 -2.64 -10.18 28.86
CA GLN A 38 -3.77 -11.10 28.70
C GLN A 38 -4.38 -11.49 30.04
N ALA A 39 -3.55 -11.77 31.06
CA ALA A 39 -4.02 -12.04 32.41
C ALA A 39 -4.65 -10.80 33.08
N SER A 40 -4.15 -9.60 32.79
CA SER A 40 -4.67 -8.35 33.36
C SER A 40 -5.98 -7.89 32.72
N TYR A 41 -6.19 -8.22 31.44
CA TYR A 41 -7.37 -7.81 30.67
C TYR A 41 -7.98 -8.97 29.87
N PRO A 42 -8.38 -10.09 30.50
CA PRO A 42 -8.81 -11.29 29.79
C PRO A 42 -10.01 -11.03 28.86
N ASN A 43 -10.98 -10.24 29.32
CA ASN A 43 -12.18 -9.89 28.54
C ASN A 43 -11.84 -9.03 27.32
N LEU A 44 -10.84 -8.16 27.39
CA LEU A 44 -10.42 -7.32 26.26
C LEU A 44 -9.85 -8.18 25.14
N PHE A 45 -8.98 -9.15 25.47
CA PHE A 45 -8.42 -10.06 24.48
C PHE A 45 -9.46 -11.03 23.94
N GLN A 46 -10.34 -11.55 24.80
CA GLN A 46 -11.43 -12.43 24.36
C GLN A 46 -12.39 -11.72 23.41
N LEU A 47 -12.78 -10.47 23.71
CA LEU A 47 -13.63 -9.69 22.81
C LEU A 47 -12.89 -9.33 21.52
N THR A 48 -11.58 -9.04 21.60
CA THR A 48 -10.76 -8.73 20.43
C THR A 48 -10.72 -9.90 19.47
N ASP A 49 -10.47 -11.10 19.99
CA ASP A 49 -10.43 -12.33 19.20
C ASP A 49 -11.76 -12.61 18.48
N LYS A 50 -12.89 -12.35 19.15
CA LYS A 50 -14.22 -12.51 18.57
C LYS A 50 -14.53 -11.56 17.41
N ILE A 51 -13.92 -10.37 17.39
CA ILE A 51 -14.26 -9.34 16.38
C ILE A 51 -13.14 -9.07 15.37
N GLN A 52 -11.95 -9.66 15.52
CA GLN A 52 -10.80 -9.33 14.68
C GLN A 52 -10.97 -9.66 13.20
N ASN A 53 -11.83 -10.64 12.89
CA ASN A 53 -12.10 -11.09 11.52
C ASN A 53 -13.44 -10.57 10.98
N LEU A 54 -14.05 -9.59 11.66
CA LEU A 54 -15.28 -8.97 11.18
C LEU A 54 -14.95 -7.77 10.30
N TYR A 55 -15.72 -7.62 9.21
CA TYR A 55 -15.69 -6.41 8.40
C TYR A 55 -16.10 -5.21 9.27
N TYR A 56 -15.27 -4.17 9.27
CA TYR A 56 -15.45 -2.98 10.10
C TYR A 56 -16.02 -1.80 9.30
N ASP A 57 -15.56 -1.62 8.06
CA ASP A 57 -15.96 -0.52 7.19
C ASP A 57 -15.83 -0.91 5.72
N THR A 58 -16.52 -0.18 4.84
CA THR A 58 -16.39 -0.30 3.39
C THR A 58 -15.35 0.70 2.89
N GLY A 59 -14.21 0.21 2.40
CA GLY A 59 -13.19 1.05 1.75
C GLY A 59 -13.48 1.26 0.27
N ILE A 60 -13.03 2.39 -0.27
CA ILE A 60 -12.98 2.62 -1.72
C ILE A 60 -11.61 2.17 -2.22
N HIS A 61 -11.56 1.32 -3.25
CA HIS A 61 -10.31 1.05 -3.97
C HIS A 61 -9.97 2.27 -4.83
N PRO A 62 -8.97 3.10 -4.47
CA PRO A 62 -8.81 4.45 -5.04
C PRO A 62 -8.46 4.44 -6.53
N ALA A 63 -7.96 3.33 -7.06
CA ALA A 63 -7.65 3.15 -8.48
C ALA A 63 -8.67 2.29 -9.24
N GLY A 64 -9.59 1.62 -8.55
CA GLY A 64 -10.35 0.52 -9.13
C GLY A 64 -11.62 1.02 -9.81
N VAL A 65 -11.73 0.79 -11.12
CA VAL A 65 -12.89 1.17 -11.93
C VAL A 65 -13.44 -0.06 -12.62
N ILE A 66 -14.76 -0.25 -12.53
CA ILE A 66 -15.47 -1.32 -13.24
C ILE A 66 -16.04 -0.75 -14.54
N ILE A 67 -15.76 -1.43 -15.66
CA ILE A 67 -16.31 -1.06 -16.97
C ILE A 67 -17.23 -2.19 -17.42
N SER A 68 -18.46 -1.82 -17.80
CA SER A 68 -19.51 -2.73 -18.25
C SER A 68 -20.17 -2.18 -19.51
N GLU A 69 -20.58 -3.06 -20.43
CA GLU A 69 -21.28 -2.69 -21.67
C GLU A 69 -22.72 -2.23 -21.39
N SER A 70 -23.35 -2.77 -20.36
CA SER A 70 -24.69 -2.41 -19.91
C SER A 70 -24.68 -1.77 -18.52
N SER A 71 -25.76 -1.08 -18.19
CA SER A 71 -25.95 -0.51 -16.85
C SER A 71 -25.83 -1.60 -15.77
N LEU A 72 -25.07 -1.29 -14.72
CA LEU A 72 -24.91 -2.17 -13.56
C LEU A 72 -26.09 -2.09 -12.59
N THR A 73 -26.93 -1.05 -12.71
CA THR A 73 -28.09 -0.83 -11.84
C THR A 73 -29.06 -2.01 -11.95
N GLY A 74 -29.36 -2.63 -10.81
CA GLY A 74 -30.25 -3.80 -10.73
C GLY A 74 -29.54 -5.15 -10.87
N SER A 75 -28.29 -5.17 -11.34
CA SER A 75 -27.47 -6.39 -11.44
C SER A 75 -26.40 -6.46 -10.35
N VAL A 76 -25.86 -5.31 -9.94
CA VAL A 76 -24.85 -5.16 -8.89
C VAL A 76 -25.39 -4.23 -7.81
N PRO A 77 -25.21 -4.53 -6.51
CA PRO A 77 -25.54 -3.60 -5.44
C PRO A 77 -24.56 -2.41 -5.48
N LEU A 78 -25.12 -1.22 -5.73
CA LEU A 78 -24.37 0.03 -5.82
C LEU A 78 -24.72 0.96 -4.66
N LYS A 79 -23.71 1.69 -4.16
CA LYS A 79 -23.83 2.76 -3.18
C LYS A 79 -23.33 4.05 -3.81
N SER A 80 -24.13 5.10 -3.75
CA SER A 80 -23.68 6.44 -4.13
C SER A 80 -22.88 7.05 -2.98
N GLU A 81 -21.68 7.56 -3.26
CA GLU A 81 -20.85 8.24 -2.28
C GLU A 81 -20.12 9.42 -2.91
N LYS A 82 -20.46 10.63 -2.46
CA LYS A 82 -20.02 11.90 -3.09
C LYS A 82 -20.30 11.87 -4.60
N ASP A 83 -19.25 11.84 -5.40
CA ASP A 83 -19.28 11.90 -6.86
C ASP A 83 -19.11 10.52 -7.53
N TYR A 84 -19.09 9.43 -6.74
CA TYR A 84 -18.82 8.08 -7.23
C TYR A 84 -19.99 7.12 -6.99
N LEU A 85 -20.16 6.17 -7.90
CA LEU A 85 -20.96 4.96 -7.71
C LEU A 85 -20.03 3.81 -7.34
N LEU A 86 -20.18 3.30 -6.13
CA LEU A 86 -19.36 2.23 -5.57
C LEU A 86 -20.13 0.91 -5.63
N THR A 87 -19.49 -0.15 -6.09
CA THR A 87 -19.99 -1.51 -5.92
C THR A 87 -19.77 -1.99 -4.49
N LEU A 88 -20.75 -2.69 -3.93
CA LEU A 88 -20.62 -3.36 -2.63
C LEU A 88 -20.04 -4.78 -2.75
N PHE A 89 -19.84 -5.27 -3.97
CA PHE A 89 -19.15 -6.53 -4.23
C PHE A 89 -17.64 -6.33 -4.30
N GLU A 90 -16.93 -7.30 -3.74
CA GLU A 90 -15.48 -7.46 -3.89
C GLU A 90 -15.12 -7.89 -5.32
N GLU A 91 -13.84 -7.76 -5.65
CA GLU A 91 -13.29 -8.01 -7.00
C GLU A 91 -13.65 -9.41 -7.53
N ASP A 92 -13.45 -10.44 -6.70
CA ASP A 92 -13.71 -11.84 -7.08
C ASP A 92 -15.18 -12.03 -7.50
N LYS A 93 -16.10 -11.39 -6.77
CA LYS A 93 -17.53 -11.52 -7.06
C LYS A 93 -17.92 -10.79 -8.35
N LEU A 94 -17.27 -9.68 -8.66
CA LEU A 94 -17.48 -8.95 -9.91
C LEU A 94 -16.92 -9.75 -11.10
N ALA A 95 -15.78 -10.42 -10.92
CA ALA A 95 -15.19 -11.28 -11.93
C ALA A 95 -16.09 -12.49 -12.25
N GLU A 96 -16.71 -13.12 -11.24
CA GLU A 96 -17.72 -14.18 -11.44
C GLU A 96 -18.92 -13.72 -12.29
N LEU A 97 -19.29 -12.44 -12.19
CA LEU A 97 -20.36 -11.83 -12.98
C LEU A 97 -19.90 -11.41 -14.39
N GLY A 98 -18.65 -11.71 -14.75
CA GLY A 98 -18.06 -11.34 -16.04
C GLY A 98 -17.67 -9.87 -16.15
N LEU A 99 -17.69 -9.13 -15.05
CA LEU A 99 -17.32 -7.72 -15.03
C LEU A 99 -15.80 -7.57 -14.93
N LYS A 100 -15.26 -6.59 -15.66
CA LYS A 100 -13.82 -6.32 -15.69
C LYS A 100 -13.49 -5.10 -14.84
N LYS A 101 -12.55 -5.30 -13.92
CA LYS A 101 -11.91 -4.25 -13.15
C LYS A 101 -10.67 -3.74 -13.89
N TYR A 102 -10.47 -2.44 -13.85
CA TYR A 102 -9.29 -1.75 -14.34
C TYR A 102 -8.74 -0.86 -13.24
N ASP A 103 -7.43 -0.95 -13.00
CA ASP A 103 -6.76 -0.12 -12.00
C ASP A 103 -6.07 1.07 -12.67
N PHE A 104 -6.57 2.27 -12.39
CA PHE A 104 -6.01 3.54 -12.82
C PHE A 104 -5.10 4.09 -11.71
N LEU A 105 -3.82 3.68 -11.77
CA LEU A 105 -2.82 4.13 -10.81
C LEU A 105 -2.32 5.53 -11.16
N SER A 106 -2.32 6.42 -10.17
CA SER A 106 -1.74 7.75 -10.30
C SER A 106 -0.28 7.73 -9.84
N LEU A 107 0.67 7.63 -10.78
CA LEU A 107 2.11 7.83 -10.51
C LEU A 107 2.48 9.33 -10.53
N ARG A 108 1.68 10.15 -9.86
CA ARG A 108 1.80 11.61 -9.88
C ARG A 108 3.15 12.10 -9.40
N GLU A 109 3.71 11.47 -8.36
CA GLU A 109 4.98 11.90 -7.79
C GLU A 109 6.12 11.72 -8.80
N THR A 110 6.26 10.53 -9.38
CA THR A 110 7.32 10.23 -10.36
C THR A 110 7.11 10.94 -11.69
N LEU A 111 5.93 10.78 -12.31
CA LEU A 111 5.66 11.38 -13.62
C LEU A 111 5.53 12.91 -13.53
N GLY A 112 5.01 13.43 -12.42
CA GLY A 112 4.96 14.85 -12.14
C GLY A 112 6.35 15.45 -11.97
N PHE A 113 7.24 14.76 -11.23
CA PHE A 113 8.64 15.19 -11.07
C PHE A 113 9.37 15.25 -12.41
N ILE A 114 9.25 14.22 -13.25
CA ILE A 114 9.87 14.22 -14.60
C ILE A 114 9.35 15.38 -15.45
N ARG A 115 8.03 15.65 -15.39
CA ARG A 115 7.40 16.76 -16.12
C ARG A 115 7.91 18.12 -15.62
N GLU A 116 8.00 18.31 -14.31
CA GLU A 116 8.48 19.56 -13.71
C GLU A 116 9.97 19.77 -13.98
N ALA A 117 10.79 18.73 -13.86
CA ALA A 117 12.21 18.78 -14.20
C ALA A 117 12.43 19.21 -15.66
N ARG A 118 11.62 18.69 -16.58
CA ARG A 118 11.61 19.10 -18.00
C ARG A 118 11.33 20.60 -18.15
N GLU A 119 10.33 21.11 -17.46
CA GLU A 119 9.92 22.52 -17.52
C GLU A 119 10.99 23.46 -16.95
N ILE A 120 11.59 23.10 -15.81
CA ILE A 120 12.64 23.87 -15.15
C ILE A 120 13.92 23.91 -16.00
N LEU A 121 14.36 22.74 -16.48
CA LEU A 121 15.61 22.62 -17.24
C LEU A 121 15.46 23.10 -18.69
N LYS A 122 14.23 23.36 -19.15
CA LYS A 122 13.89 23.74 -20.54
C LYS A 122 14.48 22.77 -21.57
N VAL A 123 14.52 21.49 -21.22
CA VAL A 123 15.01 20.41 -22.08
C VAL A 123 13.83 19.68 -22.69
N ASN A 124 13.95 19.26 -23.94
CA ASN A 124 13.06 18.25 -24.49
C ASN A 124 13.64 16.90 -24.11
N LEU A 125 12.95 16.20 -23.21
CA LEU A 125 13.25 14.80 -22.95
C LEU A 125 12.85 13.98 -24.19
N PRO A 126 13.66 12.99 -24.60
CA PRO A 126 13.26 12.05 -25.64
C PRO A 126 12.02 11.27 -25.20
N ASP A 127 11.36 10.64 -26.18
CA ASP A 127 10.34 9.65 -25.84
C ASP A 127 11.00 8.55 -24.98
N TYR A 128 10.31 8.05 -23.94
CA TYR A 128 10.88 7.02 -23.07
C TYR A 128 11.28 5.75 -23.85
N ARG A 129 10.65 5.50 -25.00
CA ARG A 129 10.96 4.39 -25.90
C ARG A 129 12.29 4.56 -26.63
N GLU A 130 12.83 5.78 -26.65
CA GLU A 130 14.08 6.15 -27.30
C GLU A 130 15.24 6.30 -26.31
N VAL A 131 14.98 6.21 -25.01
CA VAL A 131 16.01 6.30 -23.97
C VAL A 131 16.91 5.07 -24.02
N SER A 132 18.22 5.30 -24.12
CA SER A 132 19.21 4.22 -24.08
C SER A 132 19.28 3.59 -22.68
N LEU A 133 19.09 2.27 -22.62
CA LEU A 133 19.19 1.49 -21.38
C LEU A 133 20.65 1.22 -20.96
N THR A 134 21.62 1.59 -21.80
CA THR A 134 23.06 1.38 -21.58
C THR A 134 23.83 2.70 -21.52
N ASP A 135 23.16 3.81 -21.18
CA ASP A 135 23.82 5.11 -21.03
C ASP A 135 24.87 5.07 -19.91
N GLN A 136 26.15 5.24 -20.28
CA GLN A 136 27.27 5.11 -19.34
C GLN A 136 27.23 6.14 -18.22
N LYS A 137 26.72 7.35 -18.48
CA LYS A 137 26.63 8.39 -17.45
C LYS A 137 25.60 8.01 -16.38
N THR A 138 24.45 7.50 -16.80
CA THR A 138 23.40 7.00 -15.92
C THR A 138 23.90 5.81 -15.10
N TRP A 139 24.55 4.83 -15.73
CA TRP A 139 25.15 3.69 -15.02
C TRP A 139 26.24 4.11 -14.04
N GLY A 140 27.07 5.10 -14.40
CA GLY A 140 28.04 5.68 -13.49
C GLY A 140 27.42 6.27 -12.21
N LEU A 141 26.22 6.87 -12.29
CA LEU A 141 25.52 7.34 -11.08
C LEU A 141 25.07 6.18 -10.19
N LEU A 142 24.53 5.12 -10.80
CA LEU A 142 24.05 3.92 -10.11
C LEU A 142 25.20 3.16 -9.43
N GLU A 143 26.31 2.95 -10.13
CA GLU A 143 27.53 2.29 -9.60
C GLU A 143 28.16 3.06 -8.43
N ASN A 144 28.04 4.38 -8.43
CA ASN A 144 28.49 5.23 -7.31
C ASN A 144 27.44 5.35 -6.19
N PHE A 145 26.37 4.56 -6.22
CA PHE A 145 25.28 4.55 -5.23
C PHE A 145 24.59 5.92 -5.05
N LEU A 146 24.57 6.74 -6.09
CA LEU A 146 23.88 8.03 -6.10
C LEU A 146 22.39 7.82 -6.42
N LEU A 147 21.67 7.17 -5.50
CA LEU A 147 20.28 6.70 -5.70
C LEU A 147 19.20 7.70 -5.25
N THR A 148 19.58 8.81 -4.64
CA THR A 148 18.62 9.80 -4.10
C THR A 148 17.76 10.39 -5.23
N GLY A 149 16.44 10.41 -5.05
CA GLY A 149 15.50 10.91 -6.05
C GLY A 149 15.23 9.97 -7.22
N ILE A 150 15.86 8.78 -7.27
CA ILE A 150 15.56 7.77 -8.29
C ILE A 150 14.34 6.96 -7.85
N PHE A 151 13.32 6.92 -8.69
CA PHE A 151 12.09 6.18 -8.42
C PHE A 151 12.38 4.72 -8.05
N GLN A 152 11.69 4.23 -7.02
CA GLN A 152 11.86 2.90 -6.39
C GLN A 152 13.20 2.65 -5.68
N LEU A 153 14.30 3.28 -6.10
CA LEU A 153 15.63 3.07 -5.52
C LEU A 153 15.97 3.98 -4.34
N ASP A 154 15.18 5.03 -4.09
CA ASP A 154 15.46 6.00 -3.04
C ASP A 154 15.14 5.50 -1.61
N THR A 155 14.34 4.44 -1.47
CA THR A 155 13.92 3.95 -0.15
C THR A 155 15.05 3.23 0.60
N PRO A 156 15.10 3.26 1.95
CA PRO A 156 16.15 2.57 2.72
C PRO A 156 16.28 1.08 2.37
N SER A 157 15.15 0.39 2.22
CA SER A 157 15.11 -1.02 1.86
C SER A 157 15.63 -1.27 0.45
N ALA A 158 15.22 -0.45 -0.53
CA ALA A 158 15.70 -0.58 -1.90
C ALA A 158 17.19 -0.29 -2.01
N ARG A 159 17.69 0.77 -1.37
CA ARG A 159 19.14 1.08 -1.31
C ARG A 159 19.94 -0.09 -0.71
N SER A 160 19.43 -0.69 0.36
CA SER A 160 20.08 -1.85 0.99
C SER A 160 20.13 -3.07 0.06
N LEU A 161 19.04 -3.35 -0.66
CA LEU A 161 18.99 -4.43 -1.65
C LEU A 161 19.92 -4.14 -2.82
N PHE A 162 19.88 -2.93 -3.36
CA PHE A 162 20.74 -2.48 -4.45
C PHE A 162 22.22 -2.66 -4.10
N ASN A 163 22.63 -2.28 -2.89
CA ASN A 163 24.00 -2.47 -2.40
C ASN A 163 24.39 -3.94 -2.17
N ARG A 164 23.43 -4.85 -2.01
CA ARG A 164 23.71 -6.29 -1.87
C ARG A 164 23.79 -7.00 -3.22
N PHE A 165 22.96 -6.59 -4.19
CA PHE A 165 22.88 -7.23 -5.50
C PHE A 165 23.80 -6.61 -6.55
N CYS A 166 24.13 -5.31 -6.44
CA CYS A 166 25.01 -4.57 -7.33
C CYS A 166 24.72 -4.85 -8.83
N PRO A 167 23.50 -4.54 -9.32
CA PRO A 167 23.09 -4.84 -10.68
C PRO A 167 24.03 -4.20 -11.71
N GLN A 168 24.37 -4.94 -12.76
CA GLN A 168 25.34 -4.54 -13.79
C GLN A 168 24.68 -4.10 -15.10
N ASN A 169 23.38 -4.34 -15.25
CA ASN A 169 22.62 -3.99 -16.45
C ASN A 169 21.13 -3.82 -16.13
N PHE A 170 20.38 -3.29 -17.10
CA PHE A 170 18.99 -2.90 -16.89
C PHE A 170 18.07 -4.07 -16.53
N ALA A 171 18.39 -5.30 -16.97
CA ALA A 171 17.58 -6.48 -16.66
C ALA A 171 17.77 -6.97 -15.21
N GLU A 172 18.82 -6.51 -14.54
CA GLU A 172 19.12 -6.82 -13.14
C GLU A 172 18.62 -5.76 -12.16
N LEU A 173 18.20 -4.58 -12.65
CA LEU A 173 17.51 -3.54 -11.87
C LEU A 173 16.10 -3.99 -11.49
#